data_AF-A0A0R3MN06-F1
#
_entry.id   AF-A0A0R3MN06-F1
#
_cell.length_a   1.000
_cell.length_b   1.000
_cell.length_c   1.000
_cell.angle_alpha   90.00
_cell.angle_beta   90.00
_cell.angle_gamma   90.00
#
_symmetry.space_group_name_H-M   'P 1'
#
loop_
_entity.id
_entity.type
_entity.pdbx_description
1 polymer ?
#
loop_
_entity_poly.entity_id
_entity_poly.type
_entity_poly.pdbx_seq_one_letter_code
_entity_poly.pdbx_strand_id
1 'polypeptide(L)'
;MQYLLLIYRNEAEQAKMDASELQKMTAEYRAFTQSIIQSGNFKAGDALQMTAAATTVRVRDGKMLTTDGPFAETREQLGGYYLVEAKDLDEALGIAARIPTAKVGSIEVRPIMVYD
;
A
#
# COMPACT_ATOMS: atom_id res chain seq x y z
N MET A 1 -12.26 -13.05 6.25
CA MET A 1 -12.43 -12.35 4.95
C MET A 1 -11.12 -11.67 4.58
N GLN A 2 -10.81 -11.61 3.29
CA GLN A 2 -9.60 -10.93 2.80
C GLN A 2 -9.86 -9.46 2.49
N TYR A 3 -8.94 -8.60 2.90
CA TYR A 3 -8.95 -7.16 2.63
C TYR A 3 -7.60 -6.73 2.08
N LEU A 4 -7.63 -5.86 1.08
CA LEU A 4 -6.45 -5.15 0.58
C LEU A 4 -6.40 -3.78 1.25
N LEU A 5 -5.31 -3.51 1.95
CA LEU A 5 -5.00 -2.24 2.58
C LEU A 5 -4.02 -1.50 1.68
N LEU A 6 -4.54 -0.58 0.87
CA LEU A 6 -3.77 0.18 -0.11
C LEU A 6 -3.15 1.40 0.57
N ILE A 7 -1.84 1.53 0.48
CA ILE A 7 -1.07 2.55 1.19
C ILE A 7 -0.80 3.72 0.23
N TYR A 8 -1.50 4.83 0.43
CA TYR A 8 -1.33 6.05 -0.36
C TYR A 8 -0.50 7.08 0.41
N ARG A 9 0.47 7.68 -0.28
CA ARG A 9 1.37 8.71 0.26
C ARG A 9 1.79 9.68 -0.82
N ASN A 10 2.16 10.90 -0.44
CA ASN A 10 2.77 11.85 -1.36
C ASN A 10 4.28 11.58 -1.50
N GLU A 11 4.73 11.14 -2.67
CA GLU A 11 6.14 10.82 -2.95
C GLU A 11 7.04 12.05 -2.84
N ALA A 12 6.56 13.23 -3.22
CA ALA A 12 7.33 14.47 -3.15
C ALA A 12 7.56 14.93 -1.70
N GLU A 13 6.59 14.75 -0.81
CA GLU A 13 6.78 15.00 0.62
C GLU A 13 7.67 13.95 1.26
N GLN A 14 7.53 12.67 0.89
CA GLN A 14 8.43 11.62 1.37
C GLN A 14 9.89 11.87 0.96
N ALA A 15 10.13 12.37 -0.25
CA ALA A 15 11.48 12.69 -0.73
C ALA A 15 12.19 13.79 0.08
N LYS A 16 11.43 14.57 0.88
CA LYS A 16 11.98 15.61 1.78
C LYS A 16 12.35 15.07 3.16
N MET A 17 11.96 13.84 3.50
CA MET A 17 12.26 13.25 4.80
C MET A 17 13.76 13.06 4.98
N ASP A 18 14.25 13.36 6.18
CA ASP A 18 15.64 13.10 6.53
C ASP A 18 15.89 11.61 6.84
N ALA A 19 17.16 11.24 7.01
CA ALA A 19 17.53 9.85 7.28
C ALA A 19 16.96 9.31 8.61
N SER A 20 16.81 10.17 9.62
CA SER A 20 16.26 9.81 10.93
C SER A 20 14.76 9.53 10.83
N GLU A 21 14.02 10.38 10.13
CA GLU A 21 12.60 10.22 9.84
C GLU A 21 12.32 8.93 9.05
N LEU A 22 13.11 8.68 8.00
CA LEU A 22 13.03 7.46 7.21
C LEU A 22 13.35 6.21 8.03
N GLN A 23 14.37 6.27 8.90
CA GLN A 23 14.73 5.16 9.77
C GLN A 23 13.61 4.87 10.78
N LYS A 24 13.03 5.90 11.39
CA LYS A 24 11.90 5.78 12.32
C LYS A 24 10.70 5.17 11.63
N MET A 25 10.30 5.69 10.46
CA MET A 25 9.19 5.16 9.67
C MET A 25 9.42 3.68 9.32
N THR A 26 10.64 3.32 8.89
CA THR A 26 11.00 1.94 8.58
C THR A 26 10.89 1.03 9.80
N ALA A 27 11.32 1.48 10.98
CA ALA A 27 11.21 0.72 12.22
C ALA A 27 9.74 0.52 12.64
N GLU A 28 8.91 1.56 12.54
CA GLU A 28 7.46 1.48 12.80
C GLU A 28 6.79 0.48 11.85
N TYR A 29 7.15 0.48 10.56
CA TYR A 29 6.66 -0.48 9.59
C TYR A 29 7.05 -1.91 9.96
N ARG A 30 8.33 -2.16 10.28
CA ARG A 30 8.79 -3.49 10.70
C ARG A 30 8.04 -4.00 11.92
N ALA A 31 7.86 -3.16 12.94
CA ALA A 31 7.14 -3.53 14.16
C ALA A 31 5.67 -3.86 13.86
N PHE A 32 5.01 -3.05 13.03
CA PHE A 32 3.64 -3.30 12.59
C PHE A 32 3.53 -4.62 11.82
N THR A 33 4.37 -4.84 10.80
CA THR A 33 4.33 -6.06 9.98
C THR A 33 4.54 -7.31 10.84
N GLN A 34 5.52 -7.28 11.75
CA GLN A 34 5.75 -8.40 12.68
C GLN A 34 4.54 -8.67 13.58
N SER A 35 3.86 -7.62 14.05
CA SER A 35 2.65 -7.78 14.87
C SER A 35 1.52 -8.46 14.11
N ILE A 36 1.27 -8.10 12.85
CA ILE A 36 0.17 -8.70 12.07
C ILE A 36 0.50 -10.10 11.54
N ILE A 37 1.79 -10.43 11.40
CA ILE A 37 2.25 -11.81 11.19
C ILE A 37 1.95 -12.65 12.43
N GLN A 38 2.33 -12.17 13.61
CA GLN A 38 2.13 -12.90 14.87
C GLN A 38 0.67 -13.13 15.22
N SER A 39 -0.22 -12.19 14.88
CA SER A 39 -1.67 -12.35 15.06
C SER A 39 -2.35 -13.20 13.99
N GLY A 40 -1.60 -13.63 12.95
CA GLY A 40 -2.13 -14.46 11.86
C GLY A 40 -2.95 -13.70 10.81
N ASN A 41 -3.02 -12.36 10.89
CA ASN A 41 -3.74 -11.55 9.93
C ASN A 41 -2.97 -11.34 8.61
N PHE A 42 -1.64 -11.43 8.61
CA PHE A 42 -0.83 -11.17 7.41
C PHE A 42 -0.93 -12.29 6.36
N LYS A 43 -1.26 -11.92 5.11
CA LYS A 43 -1.25 -12.84 3.96
C LYS A 43 -0.16 -12.48 2.95
N ALA A 44 0.01 -11.20 2.64
CA ALA A 44 1.06 -10.65 1.79
C ALA A 44 1.20 -9.14 2.04
N GLY A 45 2.28 -8.52 1.54
CA GLY A 45 2.41 -7.08 1.55
C GLY A 45 3.82 -6.62 1.26
N ASP A 46 3.93 -5.55 0.49
CA ASP A 46 5.21 -4.99 0.04
C ASP A 46 5.11 -3.47 -0.11
N ALA A 47 6.25 -2.81 0.02
CA ALA A 47 6.43 -1.44 -0.43
C ALA A 47 6.67 -1.44 -1.95
N LEU A 48 6.11 -0.46 -2.64
CA LEU A 48 6.35 -0.23 -4.06
C LEU A 48 7.48 0.78 -4.26
N GLN A 49 8.18 0.64 -5.39
CA GLN A 49 9.08 1.66 -5.91
C GLN A 49 8.30 2.92 -6.27
N MET A 50 9.01 4.05 -6.44
CA MET A 50 8.38 5.31 -6.84
C MET A 50 7.67 5.18 -8.17
N THR A 51 6.62 5.99 -8.38
CA THR A 51 5.84 6.01 -9.62
C THR A 51 6.68 6.29 -10.88
N ALA A 52 7.83 6.94 -10.74
CA ALA A 52 8.81 7.12 -11.82
C ALA A 52 9.39 5.80 -12.39
N ALA A 53 9.34 4.70 -11.63
CA ALA A 53 9.76 3.37 -12.07
C ALA A 53 8.60 2.53 -12.63
N ALA A 54 7.37 3.06 -12.64
CA ALA A 54 6.21 2.33 -13.15
C ALA A 54 6.13 2.37 -14.68
N THR A 55 5.49 1.36 -15.25
CA THR A 55 5.05 1.35 -16.65
C THR A 55 3.61 0.89 -16.69
N THR A 56 2.75 1.66 -17.34
CA THR A 56 1.33 1.37 -17.50
C THR A 56 1.07 0.72 -18.85
N VAL A 57 0.33 -0.39 -18.85
CA VAL A 57 -0.07 -1.13 -20.07
C VAL A 57 -1.56 -0.98 -20.32
N ARG A 58 -1.95 -0.77 -21.59
CA ARG A 58 -3.35 -0.81 -22.06
C ARG A 58 -3.45 -1.65 -23.33
N VAL A 59 -4.50 -2.46 -23.46
CA VAL A 59 -4.81 -3.19 -24.69
C VAL A 59 -6.07 -2.60 -25.33
N ARG A 60 -5.97 -2.22 -26.60
CA ARG A 60 -7.07 -1.67 -27.42
C ARG A 60 -7.00 -2.27 -28.80
N ASP A 61 -8.12 -2.79 -29.29
CA ASP A 61 -8.23 -3.43 -30.62
C ASP A 61 -7.13 -4.49 -30.87
N GLY A 62 -6.85 -5.30 -29.84
CA GLY A 62 -5.83 -6.35 -29.89
C GLY A 62 -4.38 -5.86 -29.86
N LYS A 63 -4.13 -4.56 -29.70
CA LYS A 63 -2.79 -3.97 -29.65
C LYS A 63 -2.42 -3.54 -28.24
N MET A 64 -1.19 -3.89 -27.83
CA MET A 64 -0.60 -3.44 -26.57
C MET A 64 0.00 -2.05 -26.73
N LEU A 65 -0.36 -1.16 -25.81
CA LEU A 65 0.18 0.19 -25.67
C LEU A 65 0.81 0.32 -24.28
N THR A 66 2.01 0.88 -24.22
CA THR A 66 2.75 1.14 -22.98
C THR A 66 2.94 2.64 -22.80
N THR A 67 2.83 3.12 -21.57
CA THR A 67 3.18 4.49 -21.18
C THR A 67 4.04 4.44 -19.92
N ASP A 68 5.13 5.21 -19.90
CA ASP A 68 5.95 5.35 -18.71
C ASP A 68 5.16 6.07 -17.60
N GLY A 69 5.38 5.63 -16.36
CA GLY A 69 4.70 6.17 -15.19
C GLY A 69 3.39 5.45 -14.80
N PRO A 70 2.70 5.99 -13.78
CA PRO A 70 1.53 5.38 -13.17
C PRO A 70 0.28 5.51 -14.06
N PHE A 71 -0.80 4.83 -13.66
CA PHE A 71 -2.05 4.83 -14.44
C PHE A 71 -2.68 6.23 -14.58
N ALA A 72 -2.49 7.06 -13.55
CA ALA A 72 -2.98 8.42 -13.44
C ALA A 72 -2.03 9.25 -12.57
N GLU A 73 -2.00 10.55 -12.86
CA GLU A 73 -1.36 11.54 -11.99
C GLU A 73 -2.32 11.86 -10.83
N THR A 74 -1.86 11.60 -9.61
CA THR A 74 -2.64 11.81 -8.39
C THR A 74 -1.82 12.62 -7.40
N ARG A 75 -2.51 13.26 -6.44
CA ARG A 75 -1.84 13.96 -5.33
C ARG A 75 -1.09 13.00 -4.41
N GLU A 76 -1.65 11.82 -4.18
CA GLU A 76 -1.05 10.74 -3.39
C GLU A 76 -0.93 9.49 -4.25
N GLN A 77 0.25 8.88 -4.26
CA GLN A 77 0.59 7.73 -5.08
C GLN A 77 0.47 6.44 -4.27
N LEU A 78 0.16 5.33 -4.95
CA LEU A 78 0.13 4.01 -4.32
C LEU A 78 1.58 3.58 -4.02
N GLY A 79 1.94 3.61 -2.74
CA GLY A 79 3.30 3.35 -2.28
C GLY A 79 3.53 1.95 -1.69
N GLY A 80 2.47 1.15 -1.54
CA GLY A 80 2.54 -0.17 -0.92
C GLY A 80 1.16 -0.77 -0.70
N TYR A 81 1.13 -2.02 -0.25
CA TYR A 81 -0.10 -2.69 0.14
C TYR A 81 0.13 -3.71 1.25
N TYR A 82 -0.95 -4.07 1.94
CA TYR A 82 -1.06 -5.33 2.68
C TYR A 82 -2.30 -6.08 2.22
N LEU A 83 -2.16 -7.38 1.99
CA LEU A 83 -3.27 -8.31 1.97
C LEU A 83 -3.39 -8.93 3.36
N VAL A 84 -4.55 -8.75 3.99
CA VAL A 84 -4.81 -9.26 5.34
C VAL A 84 -6.07 -10.12 5.37
N GLU A 85 -6.08 -11.09 6.27
CA GLU A 85 -7.26 -11.81 6.71
C GLU A 85 -7.78 -11.14 7.99
N ALA A 86 -9.06 -10.78 8.00
CA ALA A 86 -9.76 -10.22 9.16
C ALA A 86 -11.18 -10.81 9.24
N LYS A 87 -11.78 -10.85 10.43
CA LYS A 87 -13.13 -11.40 10.62
C LYS A 87 -14.18 -10.56 9.88
N ASP A 88 -14.00 -9.24 9.87
CA ASP A 88 -14.92 -8.25 9.30
C ASP A 88 -14.19 -6.93 8.96
N LEU A 89 -14.96 -5.94 8.49
CA LEU A 89 -14.44 -4.65 8.09
C LEU A 89 -13.87 -3.86 9.28
N ASP A 90 -14.48 -3.98 10.46
CA ASP A 90 -14.05 -3.23 11.65
C ASP A 90 -12.66 -3.71 12.12
N GLU A 91 -12.42 -5.02 12.10
CA GLU A 91 -11.08 -5.55 12.38
C GLU A 91 -10.06 -5.10 11.31
N ALA A 92 -10.44 -5.12 10.03
CA ALA A 92 -9.56 -4.63 8.94
C ALA A 92 -9.23 -3.14 9.08
N LEU A 93 -10.20 -2.31 9.46
CA LEU A 93 -9.99 -0.88 9.74
C LEU A 93 -9.08 -0.67 10.96
N GLY A 94 -9.24 -1.47 12.01
CA GLY A 94 -8.37 -1.45 13.18
C GLY A 94 -6.91 -1.81 12.84
N ILE A 95 -6.70 -2.77 11.93
CA ILE A 95 -5.38 -3.11 11.40
C ILE A 95 -4.85 -1.94 10.54
N ALA A 96 -5.65 -1.41 9.63
CA ALA A 96 -5.28 -0.32 8.73
C ALA A 96 -4.84 0.95 9.48
N ALA A 97 -5.55 1.32 10.54
CA ALA A 97 -5.24 2.50 11.37
C ALA A 97 -3.87 2.42 12.06
N ARG A 98 -3.31 1.22 12.20
CA ARG A 98 -1.98 1.00 12.80
C ARG A 98 -0.84 1.07 11.77
N ILE A 99 -1.14 1.12 10.48
CA ILE A 99 -0.12 1.27 9.43
C ILE A 99 0.52 2.67 9.57
N PRO A 100 1.85 2.80 9.62
CA PRO A 100 2.50 4.08 9.91
C PRO A 100 2.07 5.24 8.98
N THR A 101 1.88 4.96 7.68
CA THR A 101 1.44 5.98 6.70
C THR A 101 0.04 6.54 7.00
N ALA A 102 -0.82 5.88 7.77
CA ALA A 102 -2.13 6.41 8.14
C ALA A 102 -2.05 7.77 8.88
N LYS A 103 -0.88 8.14 9.42
CA LYS A 103 -0.63 9.41 10.11
C LYS A 103 -0.34 10.58 9.16
N VAL A 104 0.11 10.31 7.94
CA VAL A 104 0.68 11.30 6.99
C VAL A 104 0.18 11.16 5.56
N GLY A 105 -0.58 10.11 5.28
CA GLY A 105 -1.24 9.83 4.02
C GLY A 105 -2.55 9.08 4.29
N SER A 106 -2.90 8.10 3.47
CA SER A 106 -4.19 7.42 3.54
C SER A 106 -4.05 5.91 3.40
N ILE A 107 -4.91 5.16 4.08
CA ILE A 107 -5.07 3.72 3.85
C ILE A 107 -6.48 3.47 3.31
N GLU A 108 -6.60 3.02 2.07
CA GLU A 108 -7.88 2.55 1.53
C GLU A 108 -8.04 1.06 1.89
N VAL A 109 -9.11 0.73 2.61
CA VAL A 109 -9.45 -0.65 2.99
C VAL A 109 -10.50 -1.18 2.02
N ARG A 110 -10.11 -2.16 1.19
CA ARG A 110 -10.98 -2.71 0.15
C ARG A 110 -11.16 -4.22 0.32
N PRO A 111 -12.41 -4.72 0.49
CA PRO A 111 -12.66 -6.16 0.50
C PRO A 111 -12.22 -6.81 -0.81
N ILE A 112 -11.57 -7.97 -0.73
CA ILE A 112 -11.21 -8.79 -1.89
C ILE A 112 -12.37 -9.71 -2.25
N MET A 113 -12.76 -9.72 -3.53
CA MET A 113 -13.54 -10.82 -4.08
C MET A 113 -12.60 -11.99 -4.34
N VAL A 114 -12.70 -13.03 -3.52
CA VAL A 114 -11.94 -14.27 -3.68
C VAL A 114 -12.68 -15.15 -4.67
N TYR A 115 -11.99 -15.57 -5.72
CA TYR A 115 -12.48 -16.55 -6.70
C TYR A 115 -11.74 -17.87 -6.51
N ASP A 116 -12.45 -18.98 -6.66
CA ASP A 116 -11.95 -20.35 -6.53
C ASP A 116 -11.13 -20.80 -7.77
#